data_AF-A0A927QHI6-F1
#
_entry.id   AF-A0A927QHI6-F1
#
_cell.length_a   1.000
_cell.length_b   1.000
_cell.length_c   1.000
_cell.angle_alpha   90.00
_cell.angle_beta   90.00
_cell.angle_gamma   90.00
#
_symmetry.space_group_name_H-M   'P 1'
#
loop_
_entity.id
_entity.type
_entity.pdbx_description
1 polymer ?
#
loop_
_entity_poly.entity_id
_entity_poly.type
_entity_poly.pdbx_seq_one_letter_code
_entity_poly.pdbx_strand_id
1 'polypeptide(L)' 'MHAWRLTVPSLYLHGADNCFSVEVSDGMDDLFTNGFERIVIPGVGHFPHLEQPKTVADHILGS' A
#
# COMPACT_ATOMS: atom_id res chain seq x y z
N MET A 1 5.53 26.26 3.35
CA MET A 1 4.88 25.33 4.30
C MET A 1 5.88 24.24 4.64
N HIS A 2 6.21 23.99 5.91
CA HIS A 2 7.06 22.86 6.25
C HIS A 2 6.19 21.60 6.18
N ALA A 3 6.32 20.83 5.09
CA ALA A 3 5.67 19.53 4.97
C ALA A 3 6.44 18.56 5.87
N TRP A 4 5.79 18.05 6.92
CA TRP A 4 6.36 16.96 7.70
C TRP A 4 6.42 15.74 6.79
N ARG A 5 7.63 15.33 6.39
CA ARG A 5 7.84 14.14 5.58
C ARG A 5 8.02 12.92 6.45
N LEU A 6 7.47 11.79 6.02
CA LEU A 6 7.52 10.51 6.71
C LEU A 6 8.88 9.84 6.47
N THR A 7 9.62 9.55 7.55
CA THR A 7 10.98 9.00 7.49
C THR A 7 11.03 7.50 7.75
N VAL A 8 9.89 6.85 7.98
CA VAL A 8 9.80 5.41 8.21
C VAL A 8 9.50 4.73 6.87
N PRO A 9 10.29 3.71 6.46
CA PRO A 9 9.98 2.94 5.27
C PRO A 9 8.58 2.34 5.37
N SER A 10 7.78 2.48 4.32
CA SER A 10 6.36 2.13 4.36
C SER A 10 5.95 1.29 3.16
N LEU A 11 5.21 0.22 3.43
CA LEU A 11 4.55 -0.63 2.44
C LEU A 11 3.04 -0.38 2.51
N TYR A 12 2.43 -0.05 1.37
CA TYR A 12 1.00 0.17 1.21
C TYR A 12 0.42 -0.90 0.28
N LEU A 13 -0.46 -1.73 0.82
CA LEU A 13 -1.17 -2.78 0.10
C LEU A 13 -2.63 -2.36 -0.12
N HIS A 14 -3.10 -2.38 -1.36
CA HIS A 14 -4.45 -1.97 -1.74
C HIS A 14 -5.13 -3.04 -2.59
N GLY A 15 -6.37 -3.42 -2.28
CA GLY A 15 -7.14 -4.34 -3.13
C GLY A 15 -7.78 -3.62 -4.32
N ALA A 16 -7.60 -4.12 -5.54
CA ALA A 16 -8.12 -3.49 -6.76
C ALA A 16 -9.66 -3.38 -6.81
N ASP A 17 -10.36 -4.29 -6.13
CA ASP A 17 -11.82 -4.42 -6.13
C ASP A 17 -12.44 -3.83 -4.84
N ASN A 18 -11.75 -2.83 -4.27
CA ASN A 18 -12.19 -2.10 -3.10
C ASN A 18 -13.30 -1.09 -3.45
N CYS A 19 -14.09 -0.67 -2.46
CA CYS A 19 -15.05 0.43 -2.62
C CYS A 19 -14.37 1.81 -2.76
N PHE A 20 -13.08 1.92 -2.46
CA PHE A 20 -12.25 3.10 -2.68
C PHE A 20 -11.39 2.91 -3.93
N SER A 21 -11.25 3.97 -4.75
CA SER A 21 -10.38 3.94 -5.92
C SER A 21 -8.91 3.77 -5.52
N VAL A 22 -8.16 2.99 -6.29
CA VAL A 22 -6.70 2.85 -6.17
C VAL A 22 -5.99 4.20 -6.30
N GLU A 23 -6.58 5.13 -7.07
CA GLU A 23 -6.03 6.46 -7.38
C GLU A 23 -5.90 7.35 -6.15
N VAL A 24 -6.60 7.05 -5.05
CA VAL A 24 -6.50 7.79 -3.78
C VAL A 24 -5.08 7.81 -3.21
N SER A 25 -4.25 6.87 -3.65
CA SER A 25 -2.88 6.71 -3.21
C SER A 25 -1.82 7.11 -4.25
N ASP A 26 -2.26 7.69 -5.37
CA ASP A 26 -1.34 8.18 -6.40
C ASP A 26 -0.59 9.44 -5.90
N GLY A 27 0.71 9.51 -6.17
CA GLY A 27 1.58 10.61 -5.74
C GLY A 27 1.87 10.66 -4.23
N MET A 28 1.45 9.64 -3.46
CA MET A 28 1.75 9.57 -2.03
C MET A 28 3.25 9.41 -1.74
N ASP A 29 4.04 8.91 -2.69
CA ASP A 29 5.49 8.70 -2.55
C ASP A 29 6.24 10.00 -2.20
N ASP A 30 5.79 11.16 -2.68
CA ASP A 30 6.36 12.48 -2.36
C ASP A 30 6.31 12.83 -0.86
N LEU A 31 5.45 12.16 -0.10
CA LEU A 31 5.31 12.35 1.35
C LEU A 31 6.35 11.57 2.16
N PHE A 32 7.05 10.60 1.55
CA PHE A 32 7.99 9.70 2.23
C PHE A 32 9.44 9.98 1.78
N THR A 33 10.36 10.10 2.74
CA THR A 33 11.79 10.33 2.46
C THR A 33 12.66 9.10 2.61
N ASN A 34 12.11 8.01 3.14
CA ASN A 34 12.86 6.78 3.41
C ASN A 34 12.23 5.54 2.74
N GLY A 35 11.65 5.75 1.56
CA GLY A 35 11.02 4.71 0.76
C GLY A 35 9.53 4.54 1.03
N PHE A 36 8.78 4.40 -0.05
CA PHE A 36 7.37 4.06 -0.08
C PHE A 36 7.15 3.06 -1.20
N GLU A 37 6.65 1.88 -0.85
CA GLU A 37 6.26 0.85 -1.80
C GLU A 37 4.74 0.75 -1.83
N ARG A 38 4.16 0.80 -3.02
CA ARG A 38 2.72 0.69 -3.24
C ARG A 38 2.42 -0.50 -4.13
N ILE A 39 1.62 -1.42 -3.63
CA ILE A 39 1.18 -2.61 -4.35
C ILE A 39 -0.35 -2.63 -4.44
N VAL A 40 -0.85 -2.84 -5.65
CA VAL A 40 -2.27 -3.08 -5.92
C VAL A 40 -2.46 -4.57 -6.18
N ILE A 41 -3.32 -5.22 -5.40
CA ILE A 41 -3.57 -6.66 -5.45
C ILE A 41 -4.86 -6.91 -6.25
N PRO A 42 -4.80 -7.59 -7.41
CA PRO A 42 -5.97 -7.88 -8.22
C PRO A 42 -6.88 -8.93 -7.55
N GLY A 43 -8.19 -8.83 -7.75
CA GLY A 43 -9.16 -9.80 -7.21
C GLY A 43 -9.35 -9.70 -5.69
N VAL A 44 -9.07 -8.52 -5.11
CA VAL A 44 -9.10 -8.27 -3.66
C VAL A 44 -9.85 -6.98 -3.39
N GLY A 45 -10.77 -7.01 -2.43
CA GLY A 45 -11.52 -5.86 -1.95
C GLY A 45 -10.86 -5.13 -0.79
N HIS A 46 -11.69 -4.77 0.20
CA HIS A 46 -11.30 -3.88 1.28
C HIS A 46 -10.38 -4.53 2.32
N PHE A 47 -10.34 -5.87 2.41
CA PHE A 47 -9.60 -6.58 3.44
C PHE A 47 -8.57 -7.56 2.84
N PRO A 48 -7.47 -7.06 2.23
CA PRO A 48 -6.49 -7.92 1.58
C PRO A 48 -5.95 -9.07 2.42
N HIS A 49 -5.74 -8.82 3.72
CA HIS A 49 -5.22 -9.82 4.65
C HIS A 49 -6.21 -10.95 4.97
N LEU A 50 -7.52 -10.72 4.80
CA LEU A 50 -8.56 -11.75 4.95
C LEU A 50 -8.82 -12.47 3.63
N GLU A 51 -8.79 -11.74 2.51
CA GLU A 51 -9.17 -12.25 1.20
C GLU A 51 -8.04 -13.03 0.51
N GLN A 52 -6.80 -12.54 0.61
CA GLN A 52 -5.60 -13.20 0.08
C GLN A 52 -4.46 -13.16 1.11
N PRO A 53 -4.58 -13.91 2.23
CA PRO A 53 -3.63 -13.86 3.34
C PRO A 53 -2.20 -14.21 2.93
N LYS A 54 -2.03 -15.19 2.02
CA LYS A 54 -0.71 -15.58 1.55
C LYS A 54 -0.05 -14.45 0.75
N THR A 55 -0.75 -13.87 -0.21
CA THR A 55 -0.24 -12.74 -1.02
C THR A 55 0.22 -11.59 -0.13
N VAL A 56 -0.59 -11.24 0.89
CA VAL A 56 -0.21 -10.20 1.85
C VAL A 56 1.01 -10.59 2.67
N ALA A 57 1.08 -11.83 3.16
CA ALA A 57 2.22 -12.31 3.93
C ALA A 57 3.52 -12.32 3.11
N ASP A 58 3.47 -12.75 1.85
CA ASP A 58 4.63 -12.78 0.96
C ASP A 58 5.22 -11.36 0.79
N HIS A 59 4.38 -10.33 0.60
CA HIS A 59 4.82 -8.93 0.54
C HIS A 59 5.42 -8.41 1.85
N ILE A 60 4.88 -8.82 3.01
CA ILE A 60 5.41 -8.39 4.32
C ILE A 60 6.74 -9.06 4.65
N LEU A 61 6.88 -10.35 4.31
CA LEU A 61 8.06 -11.14 4.63
C LEU A 61 9.18 -10.98 3.59
N GLY A 62 8.88 -10.42 2.42
CA GLY A 62 9.84 -10.20 1.34
C GLY A 62 10.30 -11.50 0.66
N SER A 63 9.43 -12.51 0.63
CA SER A 63 9.69 -13.88 0.15
C SER A 63 9.31 -14.11 -1.31
#